data_AF-A0A9E6MVW0-F1
#
_entry.id   AF-A0A9E6MVW0-F1
#
_cell.length_a   1.000
_cell.length_b   1.000
_cell.length_c   1.000
_cell.angle_alpha   90.00
_cell.angle_beta   90.00
_cell.angle_gamma   90.00
#
_symmetry.space_group_name_H-M   'P 1'
#
loop_
_entity.id
_entity.type
_entity.pdbx_description
1 polymer ?
#
loop_
_entity_poly.entity_id
_entity_poly.type
_entity_poly.pdbx_seq_one_letter_code
_entity_poly.pdbx_strand_id
1 'polypeptide(L)'
;MKRTATPTFVLSIPLVVKPGEDRILIGRMEAGRRLYNATLGEALRRHGLLKQSKDWQYTRTISDKKLRGSEFQRLSKEAGFTPAAIITFARTCGR
;
A
#
# COMPACT_ATOMS: atom_id res chain seq x y z
N MET A 1 0.32 8.24 -27.62
CA MET A 1 1.64 8.90 -27.59
C MET A 1 2.70 7.85 -27.91
N LYS A 2 3.44 8.01 -29.02
CA LYS A 2 4.50 7.07 -29.42
C LYS A 2 5.68 7.27 -28.45
N ARG A 3 6.03 6.26 -27.65
CA ARG A 3 7.15 6.37 -26.69
C ARG A 3 8.45 6.33 -27.50
N THR A 4 9.21 7.41 -27.47
CA THR A 4 10.58 7.43 -28.02
C THR A 4 11.45 6.46 -27.23
N ALA A 5 12.12 5.55 -27.93
CA ALA A 5 12.98 4.52 -27.34
C ALA A 5 14.37 5.09 -27.02
N THR A 6 14.44 6.07 -26.12
CA THR A 6 15.73 6.53 -25.60
C THR A 6 16.33 5.41 -24.76
N PRO A 7 17.54 4.91 -25.07
CA PRO A 7 18.18 3.91 -24.24
C PRO A 7 18.48 4.49 -22.86
N THR A 8 17.98 3.81 -21.83
CA THR A 8 18.25 4.14 -20.43
C THR A 8 19.10 3.04 -19.82
N PHE A 9 19.97 3.41 -18.89
CA PHE A 9 20.69 2.45 -18.05
C PHE A 9 20.46 2.78 -16.58
N VAL A 10 20.51 1.76 -15.73
CA VAL A 10 20.48 1.90 -14.28
C VAL A 10 21.88 1.60 -13.78
N LEU A 11 22.51 2.59 -13.14
CA LEU A 11 23.79 2.40 -12.45
C LEU A 11 23.51 2.07 -10.98
N SER A 12 23.97 0.91 -10.53
CA SER A 12 23.95 0.51 -9.13
C SER A 12 25.38 0.54 -8.58
N ILE A 13 25.59 1.30 -7.51
CA ILE A 13 26.89 1.44 -6.84
C ILE A 13 26.74 0.89 -5.42
N PRO A 14 27.69 0.12 -4.89
CA PRO A 14 27.63 -0.36 -3.51
C PRO A 14 27.71 0.81 -2.53
N LEU A 15 26.90 0.75 -1.48
CA LEU A 15 26.99 1.66 -0.35
C LEU A 15 28.06 1.13 0.61
N VAL A 16 29.20 1.82 0.71
CA VAL A 16 30.28 1.48 1.65
C VAL A 16 30.15 2.34 2.90
N VAL A 17 29.95 1.70 4.06
CA VAL A 17 29.73 2.36 5.35
C VAL A 17 30.60 1.74 6.44
N LYS A 18 30.83 2.47 7.53
CA LYS A 18 31.53 1.93 8.71
C LYS A 18 30.63 0.92 9.44
N PRO A 19 31.19 -0.05 10.18
CA PRO A 19 30.40 -1.07 10.88
C PRO A 19 29.31 -0.51 11.83
N GLY A 20 29.58 0.63 12.49
CA GLY A 20 28.59 1.28 13.35
C GLY A 20 27.40 1.87 12.57
N GLU A 21 27.66 2.42 11.38
CA GLU A 21 26.64 2.98 10.49
C GLU A 21 25.80 1.86 9.85
N ASP A 22 26.44 0.75 9.48
CA ASP A 22 25.78 -0.44 8.93
C ASP A 22 24.74 -1.00 9.91
N ARG A 23 25.10 -1.13 11.18
CA ARG A 23 24.18 -1.59 12.23
C ARG A 23 22.95 -0.67 12.37
N ILE A 24 23.15 0.65 12.27
CA ILE A 24 22.04 1.62 12.31
C ILE A 24 21.15 1.49 11.09
N LEU A 25 21.74 1.35 9.90
CA LEU A 25 21.01 1.18 8.65
C LEU A 25 20.15 -0.07 8.68
N ILE A 26 20.73 -1.22 9.04
CA ILE A 26 20.01 -2.49 9.16
C ILE A 26 18.83 -2.35 10.14
N GLY A 27 19.06 -1.76 11.31
CA GLY A 27 17.99 -1.55 12.30
C GLY A 27 16.83 -0.70 11.76
N ARG A 28 17.13 0.39 11.07
CA ARG A 28 16.11 1.28 10.47
C ARG A 28 15.37 0.61 9.31
N MET A 29 16.10 -0.08 8.43
CA MET A 29 15.50 -0.79 7.30
C MET A 29 14.60 -1.93 7.77
N GLU A 30 15.02 -2.69 8.79
CA GLU A 30 14.21 -3.76 9.37
C GLU A 30 12.96 -3.21 10.06
N ALA A 31 13.07 -2.09 10.80
CA ALA A 31 11.91 -1.42 11.37
C ALA A 31 10.92 -0.98 10.28
N GLY A 32 11.42 -0.36 9.21
CA GLY A 32 10.61 0.04 8.05
C GLY A 32 9.94 -1.16 7.36
N ARG A 33 10.68 -2.25 7.14
CA ARG A 33 10.17 -3.49 6.52
C ARG A 33 9.06 -4.11 7.36
N ARG A 34 9.23 -4.18 8.68
CA ARG A 34 8.22 -4.71 9.60
C ARG A 34 6.95 -3.85 9.59
N LEU A 35 7.11 -2.52 9.66
CA LEU A 35 5.99 -1.58 9.62
C LEU A 35 5.23 -1.68 8.29
N TYR A 36 5.94 -1.76 7.17
CA TYR A 36 5.36 -1.94 5.84
C TYR A 36 4.57 -3.25 5.77
N ASN A 37 5.16 -4.37 6.16
CA ASN A 37 4.51 -5.68 6.10
C ASN A 37 3.28 -5.77 7.00
N ALA A 38 3.33 -5.19 8.21
CA ALA A 38 2.17 -5.12 9.10
C ALA A 38 1.02 -4.32 8.47
N THR A 39 1.35 -3.16 7.89
CA THR A 39 0.38 -2.28 7.23
C THR A 39 -0.23 -2.93 5.99
N LEU A 40 0.59 -3.62 5.19
CA LEU A 40 0.14 -4.36 4.02
C LEU A 40 -0.77 -5.53 4.43
N GLY A 41 -0.39 -6.29 5.47
CA GLY A 41 -1.21 -7.38 5.99
C GLY A 41 -2.60 -6.91 6.43
N GLU A 42 -2.68 -5.79 7.14
CA GLU A 42 -3.95 -5.18 7.53
C GLU A 42 -4.77 -4.70 6.32
N ALA A 43 -4.13 -4.06 5.33
CA ALA A 43 -4.80 -3.65 4.11
C ALA A 43 -5.39 -4.84 3.34
N LEU A 44 -4.64 -5.96 3.25
CA LEU A 44 -5.12 -7.20 2.64
C LEU A 44 -6.29 -7.81 3.44
N ARG A 45 -6.23 -7.79 4.76
CA ARG A 45 -7.33 -8.24 5.63
C ARG A 45 -8.59 -7.42 5.39
N ARG A 46 -8.49 -6.08 5.41
CA ARG A 46 -9.60 -5.15 5.09
C ARG A 46 -10.18 -5.43 3.71
N HIS A 47 -9.30 -5.66 2.72
CA HIS A 47 -9.73 -5.96 1.36
C HIS A 47 -10.49 -7.30 1.30
N GLY A 48 -9.99 -8.33 1.98
CA GLY A 48 -10.64 -9.64 2.06
C GLY A 48 -12.06 -9.53 2.63
N LEU A 49 -12.22 -8.81 3.75
CA LEU A 49 -13.53 -8.53 4.34
C LEU A 49 -14.43 -7.74 3.40
N LEU A 50 -13.89 -6.70 2.75
CA LEU A 50 -14.66 -5.90 1.81
C LEU A 50 -15.20 -6.76 0.65
N LYS A 51 -14.40 -7.68 0.10
CA LYS A 51 -14.84 -8.57 -0.99
C LYS A 51 -15.96 -9.53 -0.58
N GLN A 52 -16.04 -9.88 0.70
CA GLN A 52 -17.07 -10.75 1.24
C GLN A 52 -18.37 -10.01 1.54
N SER A 53 -18.37 -8.67 1.53
CA SER A 53 -19.56 -7.88 1.84
C SER A 53 -20.62 -7.96 0.74
N LYS A 54 -21.89 -7.87 1.14
CA LYS A 54 -23.02 -7.79 0.22
C LYS A 54 -22.93 -6.56 -0.68
N ASP A 55 -22.50 -5.43 -0.11
CA ASP A 55 -22.35 -4.18 -0.85
C ASP A 55 -21.34 -4.32 -1.97
N TRP A 56 -20.20 -4.98 -1.73
CA TRP A 56 -19.21 -5.23 -2.78
C TRP A 56 -19.77 -6.12 -3.89
N GLN A 57 -20.52 -7.17 -3.52
CA GLN A 57 -21.17 -8.05 -4.49
C GLN A 57 -22.20 -7.29 -5.34
N TYR A 58 -23.02 -6.42 -4.72
CA TYR A 58 -23.98 -5.56 -5.41
C TYR A 58 -23.30 -4.53 -6.31
N THR A 59 -22.26 -3.84 -5.84
CA THR A 59 -21.53 -2.87 -6.66
C THR A 59 -20.96 -3.50 -7.92
N ARG A 60 -20.56 -4.78 -7.87
CA ARG A 60 -20.07 -5.50 -9.06
C ARG A 60 -21.14 -5.72 -10.14
N THR A 61 -22.42 -5.74 -9.79
CA THR A 61 -23.53 -5.94 -10.74
C THR A 61 -24.01 -4.64 -11.39
N ILE A 62 -23.55 -3.47 -10.93
CA ILE A 62 -23.91 -2.16 -11.50
C ILE A 62 -23.35 -2.05 -12.93
N SER A 63 -24.23 -1.80 -13.90
CA SER A 63 -23.88 -1.64 -15.32
C SER A 63 -23.34 -0.24 -15.65
N ASP A 64 -23.87 0.81 -14.99
CA ASP A 64 -23.35 2.18 -15.13
C ASP A 64 -21.94 2.27 -14.55
N LYS A 65 -20.98 2.54 -15.43
CA LYS A 65 -19.56 2.62 -15.07
C LYS A 65 -19.25 3.76 -14.10
N LYS A 66 -19.91 4.91 -14.23
CA LYS A 66 -19.68 6.08 -13.36
C LYS A 66 -20.19 5.78 -11.96
N LEU A 67 -21.43 5.29 -11.85
CA LEU A 67 -22.04 4.92 -10.57
C LEU A 67 -21.26 3.80 -9.87
N ARG A 68 -20.86 2.77 -10.63
CA ARG A 68 -20.04 1.68 -10.09
C ARG A 68 -18.70 2.20 -9.55
N GLY A 69 -18.06 3.13 -10.26
CA GLY A 69 -16.82 3.75 -9.83
C GLY A 69 -16.99 4.55 -8.52
N SER A 70 -18.04 5.35 -8.40
CA SER A 70 -18.32 6.12 -7.18
C SER A 70 -18.64 5.21 -5.99
N GLU A 71 -19.39 4.13 -6.19
CA GLU A 71 -19.68 3.16 -5.13
C GLU A 71 -18.42 2.44 -4.65
N PHE A 72 -17.54 2.00 -5.56
CA PHE A 72 -16.26 1.42 -5.14
C PHE A 72 -15.38 2.43 -4.40
N GLN A 73 -15.41 3.70 -4.79
CA GLN A 73 -14.67 4.75 -4.09
C GLN A 73 -15.23 4.98 -2.68
N ARG A 74 -16.56 4.97 -2.51
CA ARG A 74 -17.23 5.06 -1.21
C ARG A 74 -16.84 3.87 -0.32
N LEU A 75 -17.01 2.65 -0.82
CA LEU A 75 -16.66 1.41 -0.13
C LEU A 75 -15.17 1.36 0.27
N SER A 76 -14.28 1.83 -0.60
CA SER A 76 -12.85 1.92 -0.32
C SER A 76 -12.55 2.86 0.86
N LYS A 77 -13.20 4.04 0.90
CA LYS A 77 -13.05 4.99 2.02
C LYS A 77 -13.58 4.41 3.33
N GLU A 78 -14.76 3.80 3.31
CA GLU A 78 -15.39 3.17 4.48
C GLU A 78 -14.58 2.00 5.02
N ALA A 79 -13.98 1.20 4.12
CA ALA A 79 -13.06 0.13 4.49
C ALA A 79 -11.69 0.64 4.99
N GLY A 80 -11.47 1.95 5.06
CA GLY A 80 -10.26 2.54 5.63
C GLY A 80 -9.06 2.53 4.69
N PHE A 81 -9.26 2.54 3.38
CA PHE A 81 -8.19 2.74 2.38
C PHE A 81 -7.94 4.23 2.13
N THR A 82 -7.81 5.00 3.21
CA THR A 82 -7.39 6.40 3.17
C THR A 82 -6.00 6.53 3.79
N PRO A 83 -5.18 7.51 3.35
CA PRO A 83 -3.87 7.75 3.95
C PRO A 83 -3.96 7.91 5.48
N ALA A 84 -4.96 8.64 5.97
CA ALA A 84 -5.19 8.82 7.40
C ALA A 84 -5.45 7.48 8.12
N ALA A 85 -6.34 6.63 7.61
CA ALA A 85 -6.66 5.35 8.23
C ALA A 85 -5.48 4.36 8.21
N ILE A 86 -4.67 4.38 7.16
CA ILE A 86 -3.46 3.56 7.04
C ILE A 86 -2.38 4.06 8.01
N ILE A 87 -2.13 5.38 8.07
CA ILE A 87 -1.17 5.99 9.00
C ILE A 87 -1.58 5.74 10.46
N THR A 88 -2.87 5.84 10.78
CA THR A 88 -3.38 5.55 12.12
C THR A 88 -3.06 4.11 12.54
N PHE A 89 -3.25 3.14 11.64
CA PHE A 89 -2.86 1.75 11.91
C PHE A 89 -1.34 1.59 12.03
N ALA A 90 -0.56 2.19 11.13
CA ALA A 90 0.90 2.13 11.21
C ALA A 90 1.43 2.65 12.57
N ARG A 91 0.81 3.70 13.12
CA ARG A 91 1.13 4.24 14.45
C ARG A 91 0.80 3.29 15.62
N THR A 92 -0.09 2.31 15.44
CA THR A 92 -0.34 1.31 16.48
C THR A 92 0.69 0.17 16.47
N CYS A 93 1.37 -0.07 15.34
CA CYS A 93 2.38 -1.12 15.22
C CYS A 93 3.70 -0.81 15.93
N GLY A 94 3.98 0.46 16.23
CA GLY A 94 5.21 0.91 16.90
C GLY A 94 5.05 1.17 18.41
N ARG A 95 3.87 0.87 18.97
CA ARG A 95 3.62 0.93 20.42
C ARG A 95 3.88 -0.41 21.09
#